data_AF-A0A851M046-F1
#
_entry.id   AF-A0A851M046-F1
#
_cell.length_a   1.000
_cell.length_b   1.000
_cell.length_c   1.000
_cell.angle_alpha   90.00
_cell.angle_beta   90.00
_cell.angle_gamma   90.00
#
_symmetry.space_group_name_H-M   'P 1'
#
loop_
_entity.id
_entity.type
_entity.pdbx_description
1 polymer ?
#
loop_
_entity_poly.entity_id
_entity_poly.type
_entity_poly.pdbx_seq_one_letter_code
_entity_poly.pdbx_strand_id
1 'polypeptide(L)'
;MSLTDILSPSDIAAALRDCQAPDSFSPKKFFQISGMSKKSSSQLKEIFRILDNDQSGFIEEDELKYFLQRFECGARVLTTSETKTFLAAADHDGDGKIGAEEFQEMVQA
;
A
#
# COMPACT_ATOMS: atom_id res chain seq x y z
N MET A 1 7.36 2.21 15.25
CA MET A 1 6.33 1.16 15.06
C MET A 1 6.50 0.67 13.63
N SER A 2 6.65 -0.63 13.42
CA SER A 2 6.78 -1.20 12.08
C SER A 2 5.46 -1.79 11.63
N LEU A 3 5.24 -1.88 10.32
CA LEU A 3 4.05 -2.51 9.73
C LEU A 3 3.84 -3.96 10.23
N THR A 4 4.93 -4.64 10.59
CA THR A 4 4.94 -5.99 11.18
C THR A 4 4.32 -6.07 12.59
N ASP A 5 4.04 -4.94 13.24
CA ASP A 5 3.32 -4.90 14.53
C ASP A 5 1.81 -5.08 14.32
N ILE A 6 1.30 -4.60 13.18
CA ILE A 6 -0.12 -4.64 12.82
C ILE A 6 -0.42 -5.84 11.91
N LEU A 7 0.50 -6.18 11.02
CA LEU A 7 0.35 -7.21 9.98
C LEU A 7 1.32 -8.36 10.23
N SER A 8 0.89 -9.59 9.94
CA SER A 8 1.75 -10.75 10.10
C SER A 8 2.85 -10.73 9.03
N PRO A 9 4.12 -11.00 9.39
CA PRO A 9 5.21 -11.07 8.41
C PRO A 9 4.96 -12.14 7.34
N SER A 10 4.28 -13.24 7.69
CA SER A 10 3.88 -14.28 6.74
C SER A 10 2.86 -13.79 5.70
N ASP A 11 1.90 -12.95 6.12
CA ASP A 11 0.86 -12.41 5.22
C ASP A 11 1.46 -11.37 4.27
N ILE A 12 2.37 -10.54 4.79
CA ILE A 12 3.17 -9.61 3.99
C ILE A 12 4.00 -10.37 2.94
N ALA A 13 4.72 -11.41 3.35
CA ALA A 13 5.54 -12.21 2.45
C ALA A 13 4.69 -12.90 1.37
N ALA A 14 3.49 -13.38 1.72
CA ALA A 14 2.56 -13.96 0.76
C ALA A 14 2.08 -12.92 -0.26
N ALA A 15 1.75 -11.70 0.19
CA ALA A 15 1.31 -10.61 -0.68
C ALA A 15 2.42 -10.15 -1.64
N LEU A 16 3.67 -10.04 -1.14
CA LEU A 16 4.85 -9.73 -1.94
C LEU A 16 5.14 -10.82 -2.97
N ARG A 17 4.97 -12.10 -2.58
CA ARG A 17 5.19 -13.25 -3.47
C ARG A 17 4.19 -13.29 -4.62
N ASP A 18 2.92 -12.95 -4.38
CA ASP A 18 1.89 -12.85 -5.43
C ASP A 18 2.24 -11.76 -6.46
N CYS A 19 2.91 -10.69 -6.01
CA CYS A 19 3.28 -9.56 -6.86
C CYS A 19 4.71 -9.61 -7.39
N GLN A 20 5.39 -10.77 -7.38
CA GLN A 20 6.76 -10.90 -7.91
C GLN A 20 6.85 -10.73 -9.43
N ALA A 21 5.77 -11.01 -10.17
CA ALA A 21 5.74 -10.82 -11.61
C ALA A 21 5.63 -9.33 -11.99
N PRO A 22 6.35 -8.88 -13.04
CA PRO A 22 6.23 -7.51 -13.55
C PRO A 22 4.82 -7.25 -14.07
N ASP A 23 4.29 -6.06 -13.79
CA ASP A 23 2.93 -5.61 -14.14
C ASP A 23 1.80 -6.46 -13.53
N SER A 24 2.12 -7.29 -12.53
CA SER A 24 1.14 -8.12 -11.82
C SER A 24 0.75 -7.55 -10.46
N PHE A 25 1.35 -6.43 -10.03
CA PHE A 25 0.99 -5.82 -8.75
C PHE A 25 -0.45 -5.30 -8.80
N SER A 26 -1.27 -5.80 -7.88
CA SER A 26 -2.66 -5.38 -7.69
C SER A 26 -2.87 -4.90 -6.26
N PRO A 27 -3.09 -3.59 -6.02
CA PRO A 27 -3.18 -3.05 -4.66
C PRO A 27 -4.30 -3.70 -3.85
N LYS A 28 -5.52 -3.81 -4.40
CA LYS A 28 -6.65 -4.48 -3.73
C LYS A 28 -6.31 -5.91 -3.29
N LYS A 29 -5.68 -6.68 -4.18
CA LYS A 29 -5.31 -8.07 -3.90
C LYS A 29 -4.18 -8.14 -2.87
N PHE A 30 -3.19 -7.25 -2.96
CA PHE A 30 -2.12 -7.13 -1.98
C PHE A 30 -2.69 -6.88 -0.57
N PHE A 31 -3.59 -5.91 -0.42
CA PHE A 31 -4.24 -5.60 0.86
C PHE A 31 -5.10 -6.75 1.40
N GLN A 32 -5.71 -7.50 0.50
CA GLN A 32 -6.51 -8.66 0.86
C GLN A 32 -5.65 -9.83 1.34
N ILE A 33 -4.52 -10.10 0.68
CA ILE A 33 -3.56 -11.15 1.09
C ILE A 33 -2.82 -10.75 2.35
N SER A 34 -2.39 -9.49 2.47
CA SER A 34 -1.70 -8.98 3.66
C SER A 34 -2.63 -8.90 4.90
N GLY A 35 -3.92 -9.14 4.72
CA GLY A 35 -4.93 -9.11 5.78
C GLY A 35 -5.31 -7.70 6.24
N MET A 36 -4.96 -6.66 5.48
CA MET A 36 -5.35 -5.27 5.77
C MET A 36 -6.85 -5.04 5.63
N SER A 37 -7.52 -5.74 4.70
CA SER A 37 -8.97 -5.64 4.50
C SER A 37 -9.78 -6.04 5.74
N LYS A 38 -9.18 -6.73 6.71
CA LYS A 38 -9.79 -7.13 7.99
C LYS A 38 -9.38 -6.23 9.16
N LYS A 39 -8.58 -5.19 8.92
CA LYS A 39 -8.09 -4.27 9.97
C LYS A 39 -9.09 -3.15 10.22
N SER A 40 -9.08 -2.64 11.44
CA SER A 40 -9.93 -1.50 11.82
C SER A 40 -9.43 -0.21 11.18
N SER A 41 -10.30 0.79 11.04
CA SER A 41 -9.94 2.12 10.54
C SER A 41 -8.77 2.76 11.30
N SER A 42 -8.67 2.53 12.62
CA SER A 42 -7.54 2.98 13.44
C SER A 42 -6.23 2.31 13.03
N GLN A 43 -6.24 1.00 12.80
CA GLN A 43 -5.06 0.26 12.32
C GLN A 43 -4.67 0.68 10.90
N LEU A 44 -5.65 0.92 10.02
CA LEU A 44 -5.41 1.43 8.67
C LEU A 44 -4.80 2.84 8.70
N LYS A 45 -5.24 3.71 9.62
CA LYS A 45 -4.60 5.03 9.84
C LYS A 45 -3.16 4.90 10.31
N GLU A 46 -2.87 3.94 11.18
CA GLU A 46 -1.52 3.71 11.67
C GLU A 46 -0.61 3.16 10.57
N ILE A 47 -1.13 2.22 9.76
CA ILE A 47 -0.48 1.73 8.53
C ILE A 47 -0.21 2.89 7.57
N PHE A 48 -1.22 3.70 7.27
CA PHE A 48 -1.10 4.87 6.41
C PHE A 48 0.00 5.82 6.88
N ARG A 49 0.05 6.12 8.18
CA ARG A 49 1.11 6.93 8.80
C ARG A 49 2.52 6.33 8.69
N ILE A 50 2.64 5.00 8.58
CA ILE A 50 3.94 4.34 8.39
C ILE A 50 4.34 4.35 6.91
N LEU A 51 3.36 4.35 6.01
CA LEU A 51 3.55 4.43 4.56
C LEU A 51 3.91 5.84 4.11
N ASP A 52 3.19 6.84 4.62
CA ASP A 52 3.43 8.27 4.48
C ASP A 52 4.75 8.64 5.19
N ASN A 53 5.80 8.80 4.40
CA ASN A 53 7.16 8.94 4.92
C ASN A 53 7.47 10.36 5.35
N ASP A 54 6.91 11.35 4.65
CA ASP A 54 7.08 12.76 4.98
C ASP A 54 6.01 13.28 5.95
N GLN A 55 5.03 12.45 6.28
CA GLN A 55 3.89 12.78 7.15
C GLN A 55 3.07 13.94 6.58
N SER A 56 3.00 14.05 5.26
CA SER A 56 2.19 15.05 4.56
C SER A 56 0.68 14.81 4.74
N GLY A 57 0.30 13.59 5.09
CA GLY A 57 -1.09 13.13 5.11
C GLY A 57 -1.55 12.52 3.79
N PHE A 58 -0.65 12.39 2.80
CA PHE A 58 -0.92 11.87 1.46
C PHE A 58 0.22 10.96 1.03
N ILE A 59 -0.07 9.93 0.24
CA ILE A 59 0.96 9.09 -0.38
C ILE A 59 1.14 9.54 -1.83
N GLU A 60 2.31 10.10 -2.14
CA GLU A 60 2.63 10.62 -3.48
C GLU A 60 3.16 9.51 -4.41
N GLU A 61 3.14 9.74 -5.73
CA GLU A 61 3.68 8.79 -6.73
C GLU A 61 5.12 8.34 -6.40
N ASP A 62 5.95 9.29 -5.96
CA ASP A 62 7.34 9.06 -5.56
C ASP A 62 7.50 8.20 -4.29
N GLU A 63 6.51 8.16 -3.43
CA GLU A 63 6.50 7.29 -2.25
C GLU A 63 5.87 5.93 -2.58
N LEU A 64 4.84 5.96 -3.42
CA LEU A 64 4.10 4.79 -3.88
C LEU A 64 5.00 3.82 -4.64
N LYS A 65 5.99 4.29 -5.41
CA LYS A 65 6.98 3.41 -6.06
C LYS A 65 7.82 2.59 -5.06
N TYR A 66 8.00 3.09 -3.84
CA TYR A 66 8.68 2.40 -2.73
C TYR A 66 7.71 1.70 -1.77
N PHE A 67 6.41 1.65 -2.10
CA PHE A 67 5.38 1.09 -1.24
C PHE A 67 5.73 -0.31 -0.75
N LEU A 68 6.17 -1.22 -1.65
CA LEU A 68 6.56 -2.59 -1.27
C LEU A 68 7.74 -2.62 -0.29
N GLN A 69 8.69 -1.68 -0.41
CA GLN A 69 9.85 -1.61 0.48
C GLN A 69 9.49 -1.17 1.90
N ARG A 70 8.32 -0.57 2.10
CA ARG A 70 7.80 -0.26 3.44
C ARG A 70 7.43 -1.52 4.21
N PHE A 71 7.02 -2.57 3.50
CA PHE A 71 6.63 -3.85 4.09
C PHE A 71 7.81 -4.79 4.33
N GLU A 72 8.72 -4.88 3.35
CA GLU A 72 9.91 -5.70 3.45
C GLU A 72 11.13 -4.93 2.94
N CYS A 73 12.13 -4.79 3.80
CA CYS A 73 13.41 -4.18 3.44
C CYS A 73 14.11 -5.05 2.38
N GLY A 74 14.19 -4.53 1.14
CA GLY A 74 14.74 -5.26 -0.01
C GLY A 74 13.72 -5.72 -1.04
N ALA A 75 12.43 -5.44 -0.84
CA ALA A 75 11.41 -5.69 -1.85
C ALA A 75 11.68 -4.90 -3.15
N ARG A 76 11.15 -5.41 -4.26
CA ARG A 76 11.21 -4.71 -5.55
C ARG A 76 10.47 -3.38 -5.47
N VAL A 77 10.92 -2.41 -6.26
CA VAL A 77 10.15 -1.19 -6.51
C VAL A 77 9.02 -1.49 -7.50
N LEU A 78 7.91 -0.78 -7.38
CA LEU A 78 6.87 -0.81 -8.40
C LEU A 78 7.39 -0.15 -9.68
N THR A 79 7.00 -0.68 -10.83
CA THR A 79 7.29 -0.02 -12.11
C THR A 79 6.43 1.23 -12.24
N THR A 80 6.84 2.19 -13.07
CA THR A 80 6.03 3.40 -13.32
C THR A 80 4.61 3.07 -13.80
N SER A 81 4.44 1.99 -14.57
CA SER A 81 3.11 1.51 -15.00
C SER A 81 2.28 1.03 -13.82
N GLU A 82 2.86 0.23 -12.92
CA GLU A 82 2.20 -0.28 -11.72
C GLU A 82 1.87 0.85 -10.75
N THR A 83 2.80 1.78 -10.53
CA THR A 83 2.59 2.96 -9.67
C THR A 83 1.46 3.82 -10.20
N LYS A 84 1.42 4.12 -11.51
CA LYS A 84 0.33 4.90 -12.11
C LYS A 84 -1.01 4.18 -12.06
N THR A 85 -1.02 2.87 -12.31
CA THR A 85 -2.24 2.06 -12.21
C THR A 85 -2.75 2.01 -10.78
N PHE A 86 -1.84 1.91 -9.81
CA PHE A 86 -2.17 1.93 -8.40
C PHE A 86 -2.73 3.31 -8.01
N LEU A 87 -2.02 4.40 -8.33
CA LEU A 87 -2.46 5.75 -8.07
C LEU A 87 -3.85 5.98 -8.68
N ALA A 88 -4.05 5.72 -9.97
CA ALA A 88 -5.34 5.91 -10.63
C ALA A 88 -6.48 5.00 -10.10
N ALA A 89 -6.15 3.90 -9.42
CA ALA A 89 -7.14 3.03 -8.80
C ALA A 89 -7.54 3.49 -7.38
N ALA A 90 -6.71 4.33 -6.75
CA ALA A 90 -6.90 4.82 -5.39
C ALA A 90 -7.32 6.30 -5.35
N ASP A 91 -6.68 7.13 -6.17
CA ASP A 91 -6.96 8.55 -6.39
C ASP A 91 -8.35 8.71 -7.04
N HIS A 92 -9.33 9.13 -6.24
CA HIS A 92 -10.71 9.37 -6.65
C HIS A 92 -11.01 10.86 -6.81
N ASP A 93 -10.27 11.73 -6.12
CA ASP A 93 -10.45 13.18 -6.23
C ASP A 93 -9.61 13.82 -7.36
N GLY A 94 -8.64 13.08 -7.91
CA GLY A 94 -7.78 13.48 -9.02
C GLY A 94 -6.64 14.41 -8.60
N ASP A 95 -6.25 14.42 -7.33
CA ASP A 95 -5.17 15.27 -6.82
C ASP A 95 -3.76 14.70 -7.13
N GLY A 96 -3.68 13.47 -7.65
CA GLY A 96 -2.45 12.78 -7.99
C GLY A 96 -1.73 12.18 -6.78
N LYS A 97 -2.43 12.02 -5.65
CA LYS A 97 -1.95 11.44 -4.40
C LYS A 97 -3.01 10.49 -3.85
N ILE A 98 -2.69 9.79 -2.75
CA ILE A 98 -3.65 8.93 -2.05
C ILE A 98 -3.83 9.46 -0.63
N GLY A 99 -5.02 9.97 -0.33
CA GLY A 99 -5.42 10.40 1.00
C GLY A 99 -5.73 9.23 1.93
N ALA A 100 -5.81 9.53 3.23
CA ALA A 100 -6.13 8.52 4.25
C ALA A 100 -7.53 7.88 4.05
N GLU A 101 -8.51 8.65 3.56
CA GLU A 101 -9.86 8.15 3.26
C GLU A 101 -9.86 7.23 2.04
N GLU A 102 -9.22 7.66 0.95
CA GLU A 102 -9.08 6.87 -0.29
C GLU A 102 -8.32 5.55 -0.04
N PHE A 103 -7.27 5.61 0.77
CA PHE A 103 -6.55 4.41 1.21
C PHE A 103 -7.49 3.45 1.96
N GLN A 104 -8.33 3.96 2.86
CA GLN A 104 -9.29 3.14 3.60
C GLN A 104 -10.34 2.54 2.68
N GLU A 105 -10.91 3.32 1.77
CA GLU A 105 -11.88 2.84 0.79
C GLU A 105 -11.28 1.73 -0.09
N MET A 106 -10.07 1.95 -0.61
CA MET A 106 -9.39 0.95 -1.43
C MET A 106 -9.09 -0.35 -0.67
N VAL A 107 -8.74 -0.27 0.61
CA VAL A 107 -8.45 -1.45 1.44
C VAL A 107 -9.73 -2.20 1.83
N GLN A 108 -10.85 -1.49 1.97
CA GLN A 108 -12.14 -2.05 2.37
C GLN A 108 -13.05 -2.44 1.19
N ALA A 109 -12.73 -2.00 -0.03
CA ALA A 109 -13.45 -2.32 -1.27
C ALA A 109 -13.23 -3.76 -1.75
#